data_AF-A0A357NCK1-F1
#
_entry.id   AF-A0A357NCK1-F1
#
_cell.length_a   1.000
_cell.length_b   1.000
_cell.length_c   1.000
_cell.angle_alpha   90.00
_cell.angle_beta   90.00
_cell.angle_gamma   90.00
#
_symmetry.space_group_name_H-M   'P 1'
#
loop_
_entity.id
_entity.type
_entity.pdbx_description
1 polymer ?
#
loop_
_entity_poly.entity_id
_entity_poly.type
_entity_poly.pdbx_seq_one_letter_code
_entity_poly.pdbx_strand_id
1 'polypeptide(L)'
;SFDCGLLCDKRCCRTFAYGDASPEERDYGMELYPGEELMLADERQGGWLNWRFLSGGEYDLPSSWAKHEGVYFVGCTRPCARAKRPLRCRLFPYKPILKANGKIRLVLEKGTENYCPLTEDQLDAQARRKLEAAMEFLCTIPKVRELLWWDAQPNYRGDEI
;
A
#
# COMPACT_ATOMS: atom_id res chain seq x y z
N SER A 1 6.30 12.70 15.00
CA SER A 1 5.78 11.75 13.99
C SER A 1 4.64 10.97 14.63
N PHE A 2 3.62 10.57 13.85
CA PHE A 2 2.49 9.79 14.36
C PHE A 2 2.76 8.29 14.16
N ASP A 3 2.57 7.48 15.20
CA ASP A 3 2.75 6.03 15.17
C ASP A 3 1.43 5.31 15.47
N CYS A 4 0.69 4.94 14.42
CA CYS A 4 -0.55 4.16 14.54
C CYS A 4 -0.35 2.81 15.25
N GLY A 5 0.89 2.32 15.36
CA GLY A 5 1.19 1.09 16.08
C GLY A 5 0.96 1.17 17.57
N LEU A 6 0.92 2.37 18.15
CA LEU A 6 0.56 2.56 19.55
C LEU A 6 -0.92 2.24 19.81
N LEU A 7 -1.79 2.33 18.80
CA LEU A 7 -3.22 2.07 18.93
C LEU A 7 -3.56 0.58 18.93
N CYS A 8 -2.84 -0.20 18.12
CA CYS A 8 -3.13 -1.63 17.90
C CYS A 8 -1.98 -2.54 18.32
N ASP A 9 -1.04 -1.99 19.09
CA ASP A 9 0.19 -2.66 19.48
C ASP A 9 0.92 -3.29 18.28
N LYS A 10 1.02 -2.52 17.19
CA LYS A 10 1.73 -2.90 15.96
C LYS A 10 1.22 -4.16 15.25
N ARG A 11 -0.06 -4.54 15.42
CA ARG A 11 -0.68 -5.77 14.83
C ARG A 11 -0.31 -6.05 13.38
N CYS A 12 -0.36 -5.06 12.48
CA CYS A 12 -0.03 -5.24 11.06
C CYS A 12 1.46 -5.55 10.78
N CYS A 13 2.37 -5.29 11.73
CA CYS A 13 3.78 -5.66 11.64
C CYS A 13 4.13 -6.88 12.51
N ARG A 14 3.14 -7.52 13.16
CA ARG A 14 3.33 -8.68 14.04
C ARG A 14 3.08 -10.02 13.37
N THR A 15 2.34 -10.04 12.27
CA THR A 15 1.97 -11.23 11.48
C THR A 15 3.14 -11.96 10.83
N PHE A 16 4.39 -11.62 11.19
CA PHE A 16 5.62 -12.19 10.64
C PHE A 16 6.61 -12.61 11.72
N ALA A 17 6.22 -12.51 12.99
CA ALA A 17 7.08 -12.97 14.07
C ALA A 17 7.06 -14.51 14.09
N TYR A 18 8.25 -15.07 13.86
CA TYR A 18 8.67 -16.46 14.09
C TYR A 18 8.49 -17.40 12.91
N GLY A 19 9.63 -17.82 12.32
CA GLY A 19 10.04 -19.13 11.77
C GLY A 19 9.07 -20.04 10.98
N ASP A 20 7.79 -19.96 11.27
CA ASP A 20 6.74 -20.93 10.96
C ASP A 20 5.62 -20.28 10.12
N ALA A 21 5.83 -19.05 9.62
CA ALA A 21 4.85 -18.33 8.80
C ALA A 21 4.39 -19.20 7.61
N SER A 22 3.09 -19.41 7.51
CA SER A 22 2.48 -20.21 6.44
C SER A 22 2.80 -19.61 5.07
N PRO A 23 2.71 -20.37 3.97
CA PRO A 23 2.81 -19.82 2.63
C PRO A 23 1.87 -18.63 2.40
N GLU A 24 0.65 -18.65 2.96
CA GLU A 24 -0.28 -17.53 2.87
C GLU A 24 0.17 -16.30 3.66
N GLU A 25 0.81 -16.51 4.83
CA GLU A 25 1.33 -15.40 5.63
C GLU A 25 2.53 -14.69 4.99
N ARG A 26 3.26 -15.38 4.11
CA ARG A 26 4.35 -14.79 3.31
C ARG A 26 3.86 -13.86 2.21
N ASP A 27 2.57 -13.92 1.87
CA ASP A 27 1.95 -13.04 0.89
C ASP A 27 1.38 -11.75 1.52
N TYR A 28 1.51 -11.53 2.84
CA TYR A 28 1.21 -10.23 3.43
C TYR A 28 2.31 -9.20 3.18
N GLY A 29 1.92 -8.00 2.80
CA GLY A 29 2.85 -6.92 2.48
C GLY A 29 2.14 -5.76 1.81
N MET A 30 2.93 -4.89 1.17
CA MET A 30 2.41 -3.74 0.43
C MET A 30 3.09 -3.63 -0.91
N GLU A 31 2.31 -3.31 -1.93
CA GLU A 31 2.83 -2.77 -3.18
C GLU A 31 3.41 -1.38 -2.94
N LEU A 32 4.60 -1.15 -3.49
CA LEU A 32 5.21 0.16 -3.55
C LEU A 32 4.59 0.96 -4.70
N TYR A 33 4.47 2.27 -4.52
CA TYR A 33 4.18 3.14 -5.66
C TYR A 33 5.38 3.20 -6.61
N PRO A 34 5.19 3.35 -7.94
CA PRO A 34 6.28 3.56 -8.87
C PRO A 34 7.25 4.67 -8.40
N GLY A 35 8.53 4.33 -8.27
CA GLY A 35 9.60 5.22 -7.80
C GLY A 35 9.86 5.18 -6.29
N GLU A 36 8.96 4.61 -5.49
CA GLU A 36 9.14 4.48 -4.05
C GLU A 36 10.27 3.49 -3.68
N GLU A 37 10.56 2.52 -4.54
CA GLU A 37 11.68 1.60 -4.38
C GLU A 37 13.04 2.31 -4.27
N LEU A 38 13.16 3.51 -4.85
CA LEU A 38 14.35 4.35 -4.73
C LEU A 38 14.49 4.93 -3.32
N MET A 39 13.38 5.27 -2.67
CA MET A 39 13.34 5.79 -1.29
C MET A 39 13.66 4.71 -0.24
N LEU A 40 13.50 3.45 -0.64
CA LEU A 40 13.72 2.26 0.19
C LEU A 40 14.96 1.46 -0.25
N ALA A 41 15.80 2.03 -1.13
CA ALA A 41 16.96 1.33 -1.69
C ALA A 41 17.93 0.84 -0.60
N ASP A 42 18.20 1.67 0.41
CA ASP A 42 19.06 1.32 1.55
C ASP A 42 18.47 0.16 2.38
N GLU A 43 17.14 0.04 2.41
CA GLU A 43 16.44 -0.98 3.19
C GLU A 43 16.50 -2.37 2.53
N ARG A 44 16.89 -2.46 1.25
CA ARG A 44 17.15 -3.75 0.58
C ARG A 44 18.25 -4.54 1.27
N GLN A 45 19.25 -3.86 1.80
CA GLN A 45 20.34 -4.47 2.54
C GLN A 45 20.03 -4.58 4.04
N GLY A 46 19.05 -3.81 4.52
CA GLY A 46 18.62 -3.80 5.93
C GLY A 46 17.92 -5.08 6.40
N GLY A 47 17.62 -6.01 5.50
CA GLY A 47 17.17 -7.38 5.83
C GLY A 47 15.81 -7.49 6.53
N TRP A 48 15.05 -6.41 6.64
CA TRP A 48 13.72 -6.39 7.26
C TRP A 48 12.55 -6.43 6.26
N LEU A 49 12.87 -6.33 4.96
CA LEU A 49 11.91 -6.41 3.86
C LEU A 49 12.28 -7.58 2.95
N ASN A 50 11.30 -8.43 2.64
CA ASN A 50 11.36 -9.36 1.52
C ASN A 50 10.74 -8.67 0.30
N TRP A 51 11.45 -8.67 -0.83
CA TRP A 51 11.05 -7.94 -2.03
C TRP A 51 10.65 -8.90 -3.15
N ARG A 52 9.51 -8.67 -3.77
CA ARG A 52 9.05 -9.37 -4.98
C ARG A 52 8.75 -8.33 -6.06
N PHE A 53 9.16 -8.57 -7.29
CA PHE A 53 8.74 -7.74 -8.42
C PHE A 53 7.44 -8.30 -8.98
N LEU A 54 6.42 -7.45 -9.10
CA LEU A 54 5.15 -7.76 -9.73
C LEU A 54 5.17 -7.17 -11.14
N SER A 55 5.29 -8.03 -12.13
CA SER A 55 5.37 -7.71 -13.56
C SER A 55 3.98 -7.40 -14.17
N GLY A 56 3.94 -6.43 -15.07
CA GLY A 56 2.79 -6.16 -15.92
C GLY A 56 2.46 -7.37 -16.80
N GLY A 57 1.17 -7.68 -16.97
CA GLY A 57 0.72 -8.83 -17.75
C GLY A 57 0.88 -10.20 -17.09
N GLU A 58 1.41 -10.25 -15.86
CA GLU A 58 1.42 -11.46 -15.00
C GLU A 58 0.65 -11.23 -13.69
N TYR A 59 0.67 -9.99 -13.18
CA TYR A 59 -0.10 -9.56 -12.03
C TYR A 59 -1.17 -8.55 -12.41
N ASP A 60 -2.11 -8.30 -11.49
CA ASP A 60 -3.20 -7.33 -11.65
C ASP A 60 -2.67 -5.87 -11.58
N LEU A 61 -2.07 -5.45 -12.68
CA LEU A 61 -1.49 -4.13 -12.91
C LEU A 61 -2.05 -3.55 -14.20
N PRO A 62 -1.89 -2.24 -14.46
CA PRO A 62 -2.39 -1.63 -15.68
C PRO A 62 -2.06 -2.43 -16.93
N SER A 63 -3.07 -2.75 -17.73
CA SER A 63 -2.93 -3.61 -18.92
C SER A 63 -1.98 -3.06 -20.00
N SER A 64 -1.66 -1.77 -19.92
CA SER A 64 -0.68 -1.06 -20.74
C SER A 64 0.76 -1.40 -20.36
N TRP A 65 1.02 -1.92 -19.16
CA TRP A 65 2.36 -2.19 -18.66
C TRP A 65 2.89 -3.50 -19.23
N ALA A 66 4.08 -3.43 -19.83
CA ALA A 66 4.77 -4.60 -20.35
C ALA A 66 5.31 -5.50 -19.22
N LYS A 67 5.70 -6.75 -19.56
CA LYS A 67 6.27 -7.72 -18.60
C LYS A 67 7.52 -7.26 -17.85
N HIS A 68 8.28 -6.34 -18.43
CA HIS A 68 9.46 -5.77 -17.79
C HIS A 68 9.15 -4.49 -16.98
N GLU A 69 7.90 -4.05 -16.98
CA GLU A 69 7.38 -2.96 -16.18
C GLU A 69 6.55 -3.52 -15.02
N GLY A 70 6.44 -2.77 -13.92
CA GLY A 70 5.82 -3.32 -12.72
C GLY A 70 6.04 -2.47 -11.48
N VAL A 71 5.64 -3.03 -10.35
CA VAL A 71 5.92 -2.48 -9.02
C VAL A 71 6.63 -3.52 -8.16
N TYR A 72 7.31 -3.07 -7.11
CA TYR A 72 7.78 -3.97 -6.07
C TYR A 72 6.69 -4.17 -5.03
N PHE A 73 6.53 -5.41 -4.59
CA PHE A 73 5.81 -5.78 -3.38
C PHE A 73 6.80 -6.06 -2.27
N VAL A 74 6.55 -5.51 -1.08
CA VAL A 74 7.40 -5.71 0.08
C VAL A 74 6.62 -6.28 1.26
N GLY A 75 7.11 -7.42 1.77
CA GLY A 75 6.65 -8.03 3.02
C GLY A 75 7.67 -7.80 4.13
N CYS A 76 7.22 -7.63 5.37
CA CYS A 76 8.14 -7.49 6.50
C CYS A 76 8.64 -8.86 6.97
N THR A 77 9.94 -9.04 7.16
CA THR A 77 10.52 -10.29 7.71
C THR A 77 10.67 -10.26 9.23
N ARG A 78 10.54 -9.07 9.81
CA ARG A 78 10.62 -8.77 11.25
C ARG A 78 9.83 -7.48 11.51
N PRO A 79 9.60 -7.09 12.78
CA PRO A 79 8.89 -5.86 13.08
C PRO A 79 9.43 -4.66 12.29
N CYS A 80 8.54 -4.01 11.55
CA CYS A 80 8.86 -2.96 10.59
C CYS A 80 9.62 -1.77 11.22
N ALA A 81 10.62 -1.25 10.52
CA ALA A 81 11.25 0.03 10.86
C ALA A 81 10.25 1.16 10.60
N ARG A 82 9.51 1.60 11.63
CA ARG A 82 8.32 2.48 11.48
C ARG A 82 8.56 3.75 10.69
N ALA A 83 9.73 4.36 10.83
CA ALA A 83 10.14 5.57 10.13
C ALA A 83 10.43 5.35 8.64
N LYS A 84 10.63 4.10 8.21
CA LYS A 84 11.01 3.66 6.87
C LYS A 84 9.90 2.85 6.19
N ARG A 85 8.68 2.90 6.70
CA ARG A 85 7.53 2.22 6.11
C ARG A 85 7.23 2.75 4.70
N PRO A 86 6.79 1.88 3.77
CA PRO A 86 6.15 2.30 2.53
C PRO A 86 4.96 3.23 2.76
N LEU A 87 4.60 4.02 1.75
CA LEU A 87 3.49 4.96 1.73
C LEU A 87 2.17 4.21 1.93
N ARG A 88 1.94 3.08 1.25
CA ARG A 88 0.72 2.27 1.48
C ARG A 88 0.62 1.80 2.94
N CYS A 89 1.72 1.39 3.59
CA CYS A 89 1.74 1.09 5.04
C CYS A 89 1.43 2.31 5.94
N ARG A 90 1.66 3.54 5.46
CA ARG A 90 1.37 4.77 6.22
C ARG A 90 -0.05 5.26 6.02
N LEU A 91 -0.65 4.95 4.88
CA LEU A 91 -2.04 5.27 4.55
C LEU A 91 -3.01 4.23 5.10
N PHE A 92 -2.60 2.97 5.20
CA PHE A 92 -3.42 1.88 5.72
C PHE A 92 -4.14 2.25 7.05
N PRO A 93 -5.45 2.02 7.16
CA PRO A 93 -6.32 1.21 6.29
C PRO A 93 -6.99 2.01 5.15
N TYR A 94 -6.58 3.25 4.93
CA TYR A 94 -7.11 4.05 3.83
C TYR A 94 -6.35 3.78 2.55
N LYS A 95 -7.09 3.62 1.46
CA LYS A 95 -6.53 3.59 0.11
C LYS A 95 -6.96 4.83 -0.69
N PRO A 96 -6.05 5.45 -1.44
CA PRO A 96 -6.42 6.51 -2.38
C PRO A 96 -7.05 5.91 -3.62
N ILE A 97 -8.15 6.50 -4.07
CA ILE A 97 -8.78 6.21 -5.36
C ILE A 97 -8.75 7.45 -6.24
N LEU A 98 -8.36 7.28 -7.51
CA LEU A 98 -8.43 8.33 -8.51
C LEU A 98 -9.84 8.37 -9.11
N LYS A 99 -10.52 9.50 -8.94
CA LYS A 99 -11.86 9.73 -9.49
C LYS A 99 -11.78 10.17 -10.95
N ALA A 100 -12.88 10.01 -11.69
CA ALA A 100 -13.00 10.41 -13.10
C ALA A 100 -12.71 11.91 -13.34
N ASN A 101 -12.97 12.77 -12.35
CA ASN A 101 -12.63 14.19 -12.41
C ASN A 101 -11.14 14.49 -12.11
N GLY A 102 -10.31 13.47 -11.97
CA GLY A 102 -8.87 13.60 -11.69
C GLY A 102 -8.52 13.86 -10.23
N LYS A 103 -9.49 13.90 -9.31
CA LYS A 103 -9.27 14.12 -7.88
C LYS A 103 -9.05 12.83 -7.11
N ILE A 104 -8.30 12.92 -6.01
CA ILE A 104 -8.12 11.78 -5.10
C ILE A 104 -9.20 11.80 -4.02
N ARG A 105 -9.72 10.62 -3.70
CA ARG A 105 -10.47 10.38 -2.47
C ARG A 105 -9.79 9.28 -1.67
N LEU A 106 -9.69 9.45 -0.35
CA LEU A 106 -9.35 8.34 0.53
C LEU A 106 -10.60 7.56 0.91
N VAL A 107 -10.57 6.24 0.70
CA VAL A 107 -11.64 5.33 1.10
C VAL A 107 -11.07 4.27 2.06
N LEU A 108 -11.91 3.75 2.96
CA LEU A 108 -11.52 2.63 3.79
C LEU A 108 -11.40 1.38 2.91
N GLU A 109 -10.30 0.66 3.04
CA GLU A 109 -10.12 -0.59 2.33
C GLU A 109 -10.98 -1.69 2.97
N LYS A 110 -11.81 -2.37 2.17
CA LYS A 110 -12.71 -3.44 2.65
C LYS A 110 -11.90 -4.53 3.37
N GLY A 111 -12.48 -5.17 4.38
CA GLY A 111 -11.85 -6.31 5.06
C GLY A 111 -10.70 -5.92 6.00
N THR A 112 -10.46 -4.62 6.21
CA THR A 112 -9.45 -4.14 7.16
C THR A 112 -9.99 -3.99 8.57
N GLU A 113 -11.30 -4.15 8.77
CA GLU A 113 -12.01 -3.88 10.04
C GLU A 113 -11.52 -4.78 11.18
N ASN A 114 -11.08 -6.00 10.85
CA ASN A 114 -10.52 -6.95 11.82
C ASN A 114 -9.01 -6.74 12.08
N TYR A 115 -8.32 -5.98 11.22
CA TYR A 115 -6.86 -5.82 11.25
C TYR A 115 -6.42 -4.45 11.78
N CYS A 116 -7.21 -3.40 11.53
CA CYS A 116 -6.92 -2.04 11.95
C CYS A 116 -8.06 -1.48 12.79
N PRO A 117 -7.78 -0.87 13.96
CA PRO A 117 -8.82 -0.17 14.73
C PRO A 117 -9.24 1.16 14.08
N LEU A 118 -8.58 1.58 12.99
CA LEU A 118 -8.89 2.83 12.31
C LEU A 118 -10.15 2.68 11.46
N THR A 119 -11.14 3.54 11.72
CA THR A 119 -12.42 3.62 10.99
C THR A 119 -12.54 4.95 10.24
N GLU A 120 -13.48 5.04 9.30
CA GLU A 120 -13.63 6.24 8.43
C GLU A 120 -13.76 7.56 9.20
N ASP A 121 -14.40 7.53 10.37
CA ASP A 121 -14.67 8.71 11.21
C ASP A 121 -13.44 9.22 11.99
N GLN A 122 -12.37 8.43 12.08
CA GLN A 122 -11.18 8.80 12.85
C GLN A 122 -10.19 9.67 12.07
N LEU A 123 -10.35 9.78 10.74
CA LEU A 123 -9.55 10.69 9.94
C LEU A 123 -10.25 12.05 9.82
N ASP A 124 -9.79 13.01 10.63
CA ASP A 124 -10.36 14.36 10.61
C ASP A 124 -10.27 15.00 9.21
N ALA A 125 -11.17 15.96 8.96
CA ALA A 125 -11.32 16.56 7.64
C ALA A 125 -10.05 17.30 7.16
N GLN A 126 -9.24 17.85 8.06
CA GLN A 126 -8.01 18.54 7.68
C GLN A 126 -6.90 17.54 7.31
N ALA A 127 -6.72 16.48 8.11
CA ALA A 127 -5.80 15.39 7.82
C ALA A 127 -6.15 14.71 6.49
N ARG A 128 -7.44 14.42 6.27
CA ARG A 128 -7.96 13.88 5.02
C ARG A 128 -7.58 14.73 3.81
N ARG A 129 -7.88 16.03 3.84
CA ARG A 129 -7.54 16.94 2.73
C ARG A 129 -6.04 16.99 2.44
N LYS A 130 -5.19 16.97 3.47
CA LYS A 130 -3.74 16.97 3.31
C LYS A 130 -3.22 15.69 2.66
N LEU A 131 -3.73 14.54 3.10
CA LEU A 131 -3.35 13.25 2.51
C LEU A 131 -3.86 13.12 1.07
N GLU A 132 -5.10 13.52 0.80
CA GLU A 132 -5.66 13.56 -0.57
C GLU A 132 -4.82 14.46 -1.48
N ALA A 133 -4.44 15.67 -1.02
CA ALA A 133 -3.55 16.56 -1.77
C ALA A 133 -2.15 15.98 -2.01
N ALA A 134 -1.58 15.28 -1.02
CA ALA A 134 -0.29 14.60 -1.19
C ALA A 134 -0.36 13.49 -2.25
N MET A 135 -1.47 12.74 -2.28
CA MET A 135 -1.70 11.73 -3.32
C MET A 135 -1.98 12.35 -4.68
N GLU A 136 -2.67 13.50 -4.75
CA GLU A 136 -2.83 14.27 -5.99
C GLU A 136 -1.46 14.72 -6.54
N PHE A 137 -0.55 15.12 -5.66
CA PHE A 137 0.83 15.41 -6.05
C PHE A 137 1.55 14.16 -6.57
N LEU A 138 1.42 13.00 -5.92
CA LEU A 138 2.01 11.75 -6.43
C LEU A 138 1.44 11.34 -7.80
N CYS A 139 0.17 11.64 -8.10
CA CYS A 139 -0.44 11.46 -9.42
C CYS A 139 0.18 12.32 -10.54
N THR A 140 1.10 13.24 -10.22
CA THR A 140 1.93 13.89 -11.26
C THR A 140 2.92 12.92 -11.89
N ILE A 141 3.24 11.81 -11.22
CA ILE A 141 4.00 10.70 -11.78
C ILE A 141 3.04 9.85 -12.62
N PRO A 142 3.20 9.75 -13.96
CA PRO A 142 2.23 9.10 -14.84
C PRO A 142 1.90 7.66 -14.44
N LYS A 143 2.92 6.86 -14.07
CA LYS A 143 2.71 5.48 -13.63
C LYS A 143 1.94 5.37 -12.32
N VAL A 144 2.13 6.30 -11.38
CA VAL A 144 1.33 6.31 -10.13
C VAL A 144 -0.13 6.64 -10.46
N ARG A 145 -0.37 7.62 -11.33
CA ARG A 145 -1.72 7.99 -11.76
C ARG A 145 -2.43 6.82 -12.43
N GLU A 146 -1.75 6.11 -13.32
CA GLU A 146 -2.28 4.97 -14.04
C GLU A 146 -2.58 3.79 -13.11
N LEU A 147 -1.67 3.48 -12.18
CA LEU A 147 -1.89 2.48 -11.14
C LEU A 147 -3.11 2.82 -10.28
N LEU A 148 -3.24 4.08 -9.83
CA LEU A 148 -4.40 4.49 -9.03
C LEU A 148 -5.71 4.55 -9.83
N TRP A 149 -5.63 4.75 -11.16
CA TRP A 149 -6.79 4.63 -12.04
C TRP A 149 -7.23 3.18 -12.17
N TRP A 150 -6.27 2.26 -12.33
CA TRP A 150 -6.50 0.82 -12.36
C TRP A 150 -7.11 0.33 -11.04
N ASP A 151 -6.50 0.67 -9.90
CA ASP A 151 -6.94 0.31 -8.55
C ASP A 151 -8.35 0.85 -8.19
N ALA A 152 -8.81 1.90 -8.88
CA ALA A 152 -10.12 2.51 -8.65
C ALA A 152 -11.26 1.81 -9.41
N GLN A 153 -10.96 0.91 -10.35
CA GLN A 153 -11.99 0.21 -11.12
C GLN A 153 -12.73 -0.79 -10.22
N PRO A 154 -14.04 -1.02 -10.43
CA PRO A 154 -14.85 -1.94 -9.62
C PRO A 154 -14.27 -3.36 -9.51
N ASN A 155 -13.46 -3.74 -10.49
CA ASN A 155 -12.80 -5.05 -10.58
C ASN A 155 -11.66 -5.26 -9.57
N TYR A 156 -11.27 -4.23 -8.81
CA TYR A 156 -10.12 -4.26 -7.89
C TYR A 156 -10.28 -5.22 -6.68
N ARG A 157 -11.37 -5.99 -6.61
CA ARG A 157 -11.42 -7.28 -5.92
C ARG A 157 -12.35 -8.16 -6.72
N GLY A 158 -11.90 -9.36 -7.07
CA GLY A 158 -12.68 -10.33 -7.84
C GLY A 158 -13.97 -10.74 -7.14
N ASP A 159 -14.98 -9.88 -7.22
CA ASP A 159 -16.37 -10.21 -6.99
C ASP A 159 -16.98 -10.41 -8.39
N GLU A 160 -17.32 -11.66 -8.68
CA GLU A 160 -18.18 -12.03 -9.80
C GLU A 160 -19.47 -11.20 -9.78
N ILE A 161 -19.94 -10.82 -10.97
CA ILE A 161 -21.28 -10.25 -11.18
C ILE A 161 -22.34 -11.29 -10.81
#